data_AF-A0A7J3BCQ2-F1
#
_entry.id   AF-A0A7J3BCQ2-F1
#
_cell.length_a   1.000
_cell.length_b   1.000
_cell.length_c   1.000
_cell.angle_alpha   90.00
_cell.angle_beta   90.00
_cell.angle_gamma   90.00
#
_symmetry.space_group_name_H-M   'P 1'
#
loop_
_entity.id
_entity.type
_entity.pdbx_description
1 polymer ?
#
loop_
_entity_poly.entity_id
_entity_poly.type
_entity_poly.pdbx_seq_one_letter_code
_entity_poly.pdbx_strand_id
1 'polypeptide(L)'
;MSPRSQAFVLAVVLLAAASLSYWALTPLVYRVGSLDQRYRSLLEENGVLAGELENLTSQLEGRLRSQRILELEGWFAANLSVYPANYSDASVSRPVCILFLSPSLRNQSGVFAVFQAWGGRYNLSVERRSLSEPSNIDMLIQFIVRSGQESPSPDDSYAVFWSGERFLAVKLTAVSEDVFRRCAEYLSLIARR
;
A
#
# COMPACT_ATOMS: atom_id res chain seq x y z
N MET A 1 74.15 13.34 48.40
CA MET A 1 73.85 13.65 46.99
C MET A 1 73.58 15.13 46.86
N SER A 2 74.12 15.81 45.85
CA SER A 2 73.87 17.24 45.65
C SER A 2 72.51 17.45 44.97
N PRO A 3 71.76 18.52 45.27
CA PRO A 3 70.47 18.79 44.64
C PRO A 3 70.54 18.86 43.10
N ARG A 4 71.71 19.24 42.55
CA ARG A 4 72.00 19.23 41.11
C ARG A 4 72.06 17.82 40.52
N SER A 5 72.64 16.86 41.24
CA SER A 5 72.70 15.45 40.79
C SER A 5 71.32 14.78 40.78
N GLN A 6 70.46 15.11 41.75
CA GLN A 6 69.09 14.60 41.79
C GLN A 6 68.23 15.20 40.67
N ALA A 7 68.34 16.50 40.42
CA ALA A 7 67.63 17.16 39.32
C ALA A 7 68.01 16.58 37.96
N PHE A 8 69.29 16.24 37.75
CA PHE A 8 69.76 15.63 36.51
C PHE A 8 69.19 14.22 36.30
N VAL A 9 69.24 13.36 37.33
CA VAL A 9 68.66 12.01 37.25
C VAL A 9 67.14 12.08 36.98
N LEU A 10 66.44 13.00 37.62
CA LEU A 10 65.01 13.18 37.44
C LEU A 10 64.66 13.69 36.04
N ALA A 11 65.47 14.59 35.47
CA ALA A 11 65.35 15.04 34.09
C ALA A 11 65.56 13.90 33.09
N VAL A 12 66.57 13.05 33.30
CA VAL A 12 66.83 11.89 32.43
C VAL A 12 65.70 10.86 32.51
N VAL A 13 65.17 10.58 33.71
CA VAL A 13 64.03 9.67 33.88
C VAL A 13 62.77 10.21 33.20
N LEU A 14 62.50 11.52 33.30
CA LEU A 14 61.38 12.16 32.61
C LEU A 14 61.54 12.10 31.08
N LEU A 15 62.75 12.29 30.56
CA LEU A 15 63.04 12.19 29.12
C LEU A 15 62.88 10.75 28.60
N ALA A 16 63.34 9.76 29.38
CA ALA A 16 63.16 8.35 29.05
C ALA A 16 61.67 7.95 29.10
N ALA A 17 60.93 8.39 30.12
CA ALA A 17 59.49 8.13 30.22
C ALA A 17 58.69 8.82 29.10
N ALA A 18 59.04 10.05 28.74
CA ALA A 18 58.41 10.80 27.64
C ALA A 18 58.71 10.18 26.27
N SER A 19 59.92 9.67 26.05
CA SER A 19 60.25 8.98 24.79
C SER A 19 59.55 7.63 24.70
N LEU A 20 59.54 6.83 25.77
CA LEU A 20 58.80 5.56 25.82
C LEU A 20 57.29 5.76 25.61
N SER A 21 56.70 6.79 26.22
CA SER A 21 55.27 7.09 26.02
C SER A 21 54.99 7.56 24.60
N TYR A 22 55.85 8.39 24.01
CA TYR A 22 55.74 8.80 22.61
C TYR A 22 55.75 7.59 21.67
N TRP A 23 56.73 6.69 21.80
CA TRP A 23 56.85 5.49 20.98
C TRP A 23 55.71 4.50 21.16
N ALA A 24 55.11 4.41 22.36
CA ALA A 24 53.95 3.56 22.62
C ALA A 24 52.62 4.17 22.13
N LEU A 25 52.50 5.51 22.18
CA LEU A 25 51.27 6.22 21.79
C LEU A 25 51.11 6.31 20.26
N THR A 26 52.19 6.48 19.50
CA THR A 26 52.10 6.57 18.02
C THR A 26 51.42 5.35 17.36
N PRO A 27 51.78 4.08 17.66
CA PRO A 27 51.12 2.93 17.06
C PRO A 27 49.68 2.74 17.56
N LEU A 28 49.36 3.17 18.78
CA LEU A 28 47.98 3.16 19.29
C LEU A 28 47.10 4.16 18.56
N VAL A 29 47.56 5.41 18.38
CA VAL A 29 46.84 6.44 17.64
C VAL A 29 46.61 6.01 16.19
N TYR A 30 47.61 5.40 15.54
CA TYR A 30 47.47 4.86 14.19
C TYR A 30 46.44 3.71 14.11
N ARG A 31 46.43 2.79 15.09
CA ARG A 31 45.43 1.72 15.16
C ARG A 31 44.02 2.25 15.41
N VAL A 32 43.86 3.24 16.30
CA VAL A 32 42.57 3.88 16.56
C VAL A 32 42.07 4.62 15.31
N GLY A 33 42.95 5.33 14.59
CA GLY A 33 42.59 5.98 13.33
C GLY A 33 42.14 4.99 12.25
N SER A 34 42.84 3.86 12.11
CA SER A 34 42.43 2.83 11.12
C SER A 34 41.16 2.07 11.54
N LEU A 35 40.90 1.89 12.84
CA LEU A 35 39.63 1.37 13.36
C LEU A 35 38.48 2.34 13.12
N ASP A 36 38.68 3.64 13.36
CA ASP A 36 37.66 4.67 13.10
C ASP A 36 37.31 4.74 11.61
N GLN A 37 38.31 4.66 10.73
CA GLN A 37 38.07 4.61 9.29
C GLN A 37 37.29 3.36 8.85
N ARG A 38 37.62 2.18 9.41
CA ARG A 38 36.85 0.95 9.16
C ARG A 38 35.42 1.03 9.69
N TYR A 39 35.25 1.61 10.87
CA TYR A 39 33.92 1.82 11.46
C TYR A 39 33.05 2.71 10.57
N ARG A 40 33.61 3.82 10.05
CA ARG A 40 32.90 4.70 9.11
C ARG A 40 32.54 3.98 7.80
N SER A 41 33.48 3.24 7.21
CA SER A 41 33.22 2.44 6.00
C SER A 41 32.10 1.42 6.21
N LEU A 42 32.12 0.69 7.33
CA LEU A 42 31.07 -0.28 7.66
C LEU A 42 29.72 0.39 7.92
N LEU A 43 29.72 1.60 8.50
CA LEU A 43 28.50 2.37 8.73
C LEU A 43 27.88 2.87 7.42
N GLU A 44 28.71 3.29 6.46
CA GLU A 44 28.27 3.63 5.10
C GLU A 44 27.71 2.41 4.36
N GLU A 45 28.42 1.27 4.38
CA GLU A 45 27.96 0.01 3.78
C GLU A 45 26.63 -0.46 4.39
N ASN A 46 26.49 -0.40 5.72
CA ASN A 46 25.23 -0.73 6.39
C ASN A 46 24.10 0.21 5.97
N GLY A 47 24.38 1.50 5.77
CA GLY A 47 23.40 2.46 5.26
C GLY A 47 22.92 2.12 3.85
N VAL A 48 23.85 1.74 2.96
CA VAL A 48 23.54 1.31 1.59
C VAL A 48 22.68 0.04 1.62
N LEU A 49 23.08 -0.97 2.39
CA LEU A 49 22.33 -2.23 2.52
C LEU A 49 20.93 -2.02 3.10
N ALA A 50 20.78 -1.12 4.07
CA ALA A 50 19.47 -0.78 4.62
C ALA A 50 18.55 -0.15 3.56
N GLY A 51 19.08 0.76 2.74
CA GLY A 51 18.34 1.36 1.63
C GLY A 51 17.97 0.34 0.54
N GLU A 52 18.88 -0.59 0.22
CA GLU A 52 18.58 -1.68 -0.72
C GLU A 52 17.48 -2.61 -0.18
N LEU A 53 17.52 -2.95 1.11
CA LEU A 53 16.50 -3.78 1.75
C LEU A 53 15.13 -3.09 1.71
N GLU A 54 15.06 -1.79 2.00
CA GLU A 54 13.83 -1.01 1.92
C GLU A 54 13.27 -0.99 0.49
N ASN A 55 14.12 -0.76 -0.50
CA ASN A 55 13.74 -0.77 -1.91
C ASN A 55 13.21 -2.15 -2.34
N LEU A 56 13.91 -3.23 -1.99
CA LEU A 56 13.48 -4.61 -2.28
C LEU A 56 12.15 -4.94 -1.59
N THR A 57 11.95 -4.49 -0.36
CA THR A 57 10.71 -4.67 0.39
C THR A 57 9.55 -3.97 -0.31
N SER A 58 9.73 -2.70 -0.70
CA SER A 58 8.74 -1.93 -1.46
C SER A 58 8.40 -2.57 -2.81
N GLN A 59 9.42 -3.06 -3.54
CA GLN A 59 9.20 -3.78 -4.79
C GLN A 59 8.43 -5.08 -4.59
N LEU A 60 8.73 -5.84 -3.55
CA LEU A 60 8.04 -7.08 -3.21
C LEU A 60 6.57 -6.80 -2.87
N GLU A 61 6.29 -5.80 -2.04
CA GLU A 61 4.93 -5.37 -1.71
C GLU A 61 4.14 -4.96 -2.97
N GLY A 62 4.78 -4.18 -3.86
CA GLY A 62 4.18 -3.82 -5.15
C GLY A 62 3.85 -5.03 -6.03
N ARG A 63 4.74 -6.03 -6.06
CA ARG A 63 4.51 -7.29 -6.81
C ARG A 63 3.39 -8.13 -6.20
N LEU A 64 3.40 -8.34 -4.88
CA LEU A 64 2.35 -9.08 -4.17
C LEU A 64 0.98 -8.44 -4.38
N ARG A 65 0.92 -7.11 -4.30
CA ARG A 65 -0.30 -6.35 -4.60
C ARG A 65 -0.77 -6.54 -6.04
N SER A 66 0.14 -6.44 -7.01
CA SER A 66 -0.18 -6.60 -8.44
C SER A 66 -0.68 -8.02 -8.74
N GLN A 67 -0.05 -9.02 -8.13
CA GLN A 67 -0.50 -10.41 -8.20
C GLN A 67 -1.91 -10.57 -7.62
N ARG A 68 -2.16 -9.98 -6.44
CA ARG A 68 -3.47 -10.08 -5.80
C ARG A 68 -4.59 -9.44 -6.61
N ILE A 69 -4.29 -8.31 -7.27
CA ILE A 69 -5.21 -7.66 -8.21
C ILE A 69 -5.57 -8.65 -9.33
N LEU A 70 -4.58 -9.24 -10.00
CA LEU A 70 -4.81 -10.19 -11.09
C LEU A 70 -5.59 -11.44 -10.65
N GLU A 71 -5.32 -11.96 -9.45
CA GLU A 71 -6.09 -13.08 -8.88
C GLU A 71 -7.57 -12.73 -8.72
N LEU A 72 -7.87 -11.52 -8.23
CA LEU A 72 -9.24 -11.05 -8.07
C LEU A 72 -9.91 -10.81 -9.43
N GLU A 73 -9.22 -10.19 -10.37
CA GLU A 73 -9.73 -9.99 -11.75
C GLU A 73 -10.07 -11.32 -12.43
N GLY A 74 -9.16 -12.31 -12.33
CA GLY A 74 -9.40 -13.66 -12.83
C GLY A 74 -10.58 -14.34 -12.13
N TRP A 75 -10.73 -14.13 -10.81
CA TRP A 75 -11.85 -14.67 -10.06
C TRP A 75 -13.19 -14.04 -10.48
N PHE A 76 -13.25 -12.73 -10.73
CA PHE A 76 -14.46 -12.05 -11.21
C PHE A 76 -14.87 -12.55 -12.60
N ALA A 77 -13.91 -12.70 -13.51
CA ALA A 77 -14.16 -13.25 -14.84
C ALA A 77 -14.71 -14.69 -14.75
N ALA A 78 -14.09 -15.54 -13.93
CA ALA A 78 -14.47 -16.95 -13.81
C ALA A 78 -15.83 -17.18 -13.12
N ASN A 79 -16.15 -16.40 -12.08
CA ASN A 79 -17.32 -16.65 -11.24
C ASN A 79 -18.52 -15.76 -11.55
N LEU A 80 -18.28 -14.55 -12.07
CA LEU A 80 -19.32 -13.55 -12.32
C LEU A 80 -19.43 -13.20 -13.80
N SER A 81 -18.47 -13.62 -14.63
CA SER A 81 -18.34 -13.17 -16.03
C SER A 81 -18.27 -11.64 -16.14
N VAL A 82 -17.70 -10.98 -15.12
CA VAL A 82 -17.54 -9.53 -15.05
C VAL A 82 -16.06 -9.18 -15.13
N TYR A 83 -15.74 -8.17 -15.94
CA TYR A 83 -14.40 -7.61 -16.07
C TYR A 83 -14.38 -6.20 -15.50
N PRO A 84 -13.38 -5.84 -14.68
CA PRO A 84 -13.19 -4.45 -14.30
C PRO A 84 -12.94 -3.58 -15.54
N ALA A 85 -13.57 -2.42 -15.58
CA ALA A 85 -13.48 -1.49 -16.70
C ALA A 85 -13.02 -0.11 -16.23
N ASN A 86 -12.45 0.64 -17.18
CA ASN A 86 -12.02 2.00 -16.93
C ASN A 86 -13.17 2.99 -17.12
N TYR A 87 -13.31 3.92 -16.18
CA TYR A 87 -14.23 5.05 -16.26
C TYR A 87 -13.48 6.31 -15.83
N SER A 88 -13.24 7.18 -16.79
CA SER A 88 -12.47 8.42 -16.61
C SER A 88 -13.34 9.50 -15.97
N ASP A 89 -13.73 9.30 -14.72
CA ASP A 89 -14.40 10.32 -13.93
C ASP A 89 -13.66 10.46 -12.59
N ALA A 90 -12.92 11.56 -12.48
CA ALA A 90 -12.03 11.86 -11.36
C ALA A 90 -12.77 12.23 -10.07
N SER A 91 -14.11 12.27 -10.09
CA SER A 91 -14.92 12.68 -8.93
C SER A 91 -14.94 11.65 -7.80
N VAL A 92 -14.67 10.37 -8.09
CA VAL A 92 -14.70 9.29 -7.10
C VAL A 92 -13.29 8.98 -6.59
N SER A 93 -12.87 9.76 -5.59
CA SER A 93 -11.58 9.60 -4.91
C SER A 93 -11.57 8.49 -3.85
N ARG A 94 -12.74 8.05 -3.38
CA ARG A 94 -12.88 6.99 -2.38
C ARG A 94 -13.66 5.80 -2.94
N PRO A 95 -13.30 4.56 -2.56
CA PRO A 95 -14.09 3.38 -2.90
C PRO A 95 -15.56 3.54 -2.51
N VAL A 96 -16.46 3.29 -3.47
CA VAL A 96 -17.92 3.34 -3.28
C VAL A 96 -18.61 2.14 -3.95
N CYS A 97 -19.70 1.68 -3.34
CA CYS A 97 -20.69 0.79 -3.96
C CYS A 97 -21.96 1.57 -4.24
N ILE A 98 -22.33 1.69 -5.52
CA ILE A 98 -23.55 2.36 -5.95
C ILE A 98 -24.57 1.28 -6.31
N LEU A 99 -25.69 1.27 -5.59
CA LEU A 99 -26.81 0.38 -5.83
C LEU A 99 -27.82 1.03 -6.77
N PHE A 100 -27.93 0.49 -7.98
CA PHE A 100 -28.96 0.83 -8.94
C PHE A 100 -30.13 -0.14 -8.75
N LEU A 101 -31.17 0.30 -8.04
CA LEU A 101 -32.29 -0.56 -7.67
C LEU A 101 -33.46 -0.35 -8.63
N SER A 102 -33.97 -1.45 -9.18
CA SER A 102 -35.15 -1.45 -10.04
C SER A 102 -36.41 -1.20 -9.20
N PRO A 103 -37.38 -0.40 -9.68
CA PRO A 103 -38.67 -0.18 -9.02
C PRO A 103 -39.45 -1.48 -8.75
N SER A 104 -39.20 -2.54 -9.53
CA SER A 104 -39.84 -3.85 -9.39
C SER A 104 -39.33 -4.65 -8.17
N LEU A 105 -38.19 -4.26 -7.58
CA LEU A 105 -37.61 -4.92 -6.42
C LEU A 105 -38.46 -4.65 -5.17
N ARG A 106 -39.15 -5.66 -4.64
CA ARG A 106 -40.11 -5.50 -3.53
C ARG A 106 -39.52 -5.02 -2.20
N ASN A 107 -38.25 -5.33 -1.90
CA ASN A 107 -37.63 -5.04 -0.60
C ASN A 107 -36.35 -4.20 -0.73
N GLN A 108 -36.43 -3.06 -1.43
CA GLN A 108 -35.27 -2.18 -1.64
C GLN A 108 -34.64 -1.68 -0.34
N SER A 109 -35.45 -1.36 0.68
CA SER A 109 -34.95 -0.87 1.97
C SER A 109 -34.14 -1.93 2.70
N GLY A 110 -34.62 -3.18 2.72
CA GLY A 110 -33.88 -4.30 3.31
C GLY A 110 -32.57 -4.59 2.58
N VAL A 111 -32.59 -4.59 1.24
CA VAL A 111 -31.37 -4.75 0.43
C VAL A 111 -30.37 -3.64 0.73
N PHE A 112 -30.80 -2.39 0.73
CA PHE A 112 -29.92 -1.26 1.02
C PHE A 112 -29.33 -1.34 2.44
N ALA A 113 -30.11 -1.74 3.44
CA ALA A 113 -29.62 -1.91 4.81
C ALA A 113 -28.55 -3.01 4.92
N VAL A 114 -28.71 -4.14 4.22
CA VAL A 114 -27.71 -5.21 4.16
C VAL A 114 -26.40 -4.70 3.55
N PHE A 115 -26.49 -4.00 2.42
CA PHE A 115 -25.31 -3.44 1.77
C PHE A 115 -24.64 -2.36 2.62
N GLN A 116 -25.40 -1.51 3.30
CA GLN A 116 -24.83 -0.54 4.26
C GLN A 116 -24.08 -1.24 5.40
N ALA A 117 -24.62 -2.33 5.94
CA ALA A 117 -23.95 -3.11 6.97
C ALA A 117 -22.63 -3.73 6.47
N TRP A 118 -22.63 -4.26 5.24
CA TRP A 118 -21.41 -4.75 4.59
C TRP A 118 -20.42 -3.61 4.30
N GLY A 119 -20.90 -2.46 3.83
CA GLY A 119 -20.09 -1.26 3.60
C GLY A 119 -19.37 -0.80 4.86
N GLY A 120 -20.08 -0.77 5.99
CA GLY A 120 -19.47 -0.49 7.30
C GLY A 120 -18.41 -1.52 7.71
N ARG A 121 -18.64 -2.81 7.43
CA ARG A 121 -17.70 -3.90 7.74
C ARG A 121 -16.43 -3.85 6.88
N TYR A 122 -16.55 -3.50 5.60
CA TYR A 122 -15.45 -3.55 4.63
C TYR A 122 -14.92 -2.15 4.23
N ASN A 123 -15.27 -1.12 5.01
CA ASN A 123 -14.85 0.27 4.80
C ASN A 123 -15.12 0.78 3.37
N LEU A 124 -16.34 0.54 2.88
CA LEU A 124 -16.81 0.93 1.56
C LEU A 124 -18.06 1.80 1.72
N SER A 125 -18.09 3.00 1.14
CA SER A 125 -19.32 3.81 1.15
C SER A 125 -20.39 3.15 0.28
N VAL A 126 -21.66 3.27 0.67
CA VAL A 126 -22.77 2.67 -0.06
C VAL A 126 -23.81 3.73 -0.38
N GLU A 127 -24.08 3.90 -1.66
CA GLU A 127 -25.08 4.82 -2.19
C GLU A 127 -26.22 4.06 -2.85
N ARG A 128 -27.41 4.65 -2.83
CA ARG A 128 -28.58 4.13 -3.54
C ARG A 128 -28.99 5.11 -4.63
N ARG A 129 -29.20 4.59 -5.84
CA ARG A 129 -29.75 5.30 -6.99
C ARG A 129 -31.01 4.58 -7.45
N SER A 130 -32.07 5.34 -7.68
CA SER A 130 -33.33 4.79 -8.17
C SER A 130 -33.29 4.72 -9.70
N LEU A 131 -33.62 3.55 -10.26
CA LEU A 131 -33.80 3.40 -11.72
C LEU A 131 -35.13 3.99 -12.23
N SER A 132 -35.93 4.63 -11.37
CA SER A 132 -37.05 5.47 -11.82
C SER A 132 -36.61 6.79 -12.45
N GLU A 133 -35.37 7.22 -12.20
CA GLU A 133 -34.81 8.46 -12.75
C GLU A 133 -34.03 8.16 -14.04
N PRO A 134 -34.37 8.79 -15.19
CA PRO A 134 -33.73 8.50 -16.48
C PRO A 134 -32.21 8.68 -16.46
N SER A 135 -31.71 9.72 -15.78
CA SER A 135 -30.27 9.98 -15.64
C SER A 135 -29.49 8.83 -14.98
N ASN A 136 -30.11 8.14 -14.01
CA ASN A 136 -29.48 7.00 -13.35
C ASN A 136 -29.48 5.77 -14.26
N ILE A 137 -30.50 5.60 -15.11
CA ILE A 137 -30.52 4.55 -16.14
C ILE A 137 -29.40 4.78 -17.14
N ASP A 138 -29.26 6.01 -17.65
CA ASP A 138 -28.20 6.37 -18.61
C ASP A 138 -26.81 6.11 -18.01
N MET A 139 -26.60 6.47 -16.74
CA MET A 139 -25.36 6.17 -16.01
C MET A 139 -25.12 4.67 -15.88
N LEU A 140 -26.13 3.89 -15.50
CA LEU A 140 -26.02 2.43 -15.40
C LEU A 140 -25.67 1.80 -16.76
N ILE A 141 -26.33 2.22 -17.84
CA ILE A 141 -26.04 1.74 -19.20
C ILE A 141 -24.57 2.00 -19.55
N GLN A 142 -24.04 3.18 -19.24
CA GLN A 142 -22.63 3.49 -19.48
C GLN A 142 -21.68 2.53 -18.75
N PHE A 143 -21.98 2.18 -17.49
CA PHE A 143 -21.18 1.21 -16.74
C PHE A 143 -21.26 -0.20 -17.35
N ILE A 144 -22.46 -0.67 -17.69
CA ILE A 144 -22.68 -2.03 -18.20
C ILE A 144 -22.04 -2.22 -19.58
N VAL A 145 -22.26 -1.27 -20.49
CA VAL A 145 -21.67 -1.30 -21.85
C VAL A 145 -20.15 -1.29 -21.79
N ARG A 146 -19.56 -0.45 -20.92
CA ARG A 146 -18.10 -0.39 -20.74
C ARG A 146 -17.51 -1.64 -20.08
N SER A 147 -18.32 -2.36 -19.30
CA SER A 147 -17.93 -3.66 -18.73
C SER A 147 -18.00 -4.81 -19.75
N GLY A 148 -18.41 -4.53 -20.99
CA GLY A 148 -18.58 -5.53 -22.05
C GLY A 148 -19.78 -6.46 -21.81
N GLN A 149 -20.70 -6.08 -20.93
CA GLN A 149 -21.92 -6.85 -20.65
C GLN A 149 -23.05 -6.43 -21.58
N GLU A 150 -24.02 -7.33 -21.76
CA GLU A 150 -25.26 -7.02 -22.47
C GLU A 150 -26.01 -5.87 -21.80
N SER A 151 -26.72 -5.07 -22.61
CA SER A 151 -27.50 -3.93 -22.12
C SER A 151 -28.39 -4.32 -20.94
N PRO A 152 -28.45 -3.49 -19.88
CA PRO A 152 -29.20 -3.84 -18.69
C PRO A 152 -30.70 -3.88 -18.99
N SER A 153 -31.38 -4.89 -18.45
CA SER A 153 -32.86 -4.89 -18.37
C SER A 153 -33.33 -3.86 -17.34
N PRO A 154 -34.41 -3.10 -17.60
CA PRO A 154 -34.99 -2.17 -16.61
C PRO A 154 -35.51 -2.87 -15.34
N ASP A 155 -35.76 -4.18 -15.41
CA ASP A 155 -36.19 -5.00 -14.27
C ASP A 155 -35.02 -5.49 -13.40
N ASP A 156 -33.80 -5.45 -13.92
CA ASP A 156 -32.61 -5.89 -13.21
C ASP A 156 -32.08 -4.79 -12.29
N SER A 157 -31.62 -5.18 -11.10
CA SER A 157 -30.88 -4.31 -10.20
C SER A 157 -29.39 -4.62 -10.25
N TYR A 158 -28.55 -3.61 -10.05
CA TYR A 158 -27.10 -3.73 -10.19
C TYR A 158 -26.37 -3.08 -9.01
N ALA A 159 -25.22 -3.64 -8.68
CA ALA A 159 -24.24 -3.03 -7.79
C ALA A 159 -23.01 -2.64 -8.62
N VAL A 160 -22.66 -1.36 -8.58
CA VAL A 160 -21.46 -0.82 -9.23
C VAL A 160 -20.44 -0.49 -8.15
N PHE A 161 -19.33 -1.22 -8.15
CA PHE A 161 -18.19 -1.02 -7.26
C PHE A 161 -17.17 -0.14 -7.96
N TRP A 162 -16.88 1.04 -7.44
CA TRP A 162 -16.08 2.04 -8.14
C TRP A 162 -15.03 2.67 -7.24
N SER A 163 -13.79 2.79 -7.75
CA SER A 163 -12.73 3.55 -7.10
C SER A 163 -11.81 4.18 -8.16
N GLY A 164 -11.69 5.51 -8.15
CA GLY A 164 -10.85 6.25 -9.08
C GLY A 164 -11.26 5.98 -10.53
N GLU A 165 -10.33 5.47 -11.32
CA GLU A 165 -10.53 5.24 -12.75
C GLU A 165 -11.12 3.87 -13.08
N ARG A 166 -11.39 3.01 -12.08
CA ARG A 166 -11.80 1.62 -12.31
C ARG A 166 -13.06 1.25 -11.55
N PHE A 167 -13.94 0.52 -12.22
CA PHE A 167 -15.16 0.01 -11.62
C PHE A 167 -15.46 -1.43 -12.04
N LEU A 168 -16.36 -2.07 -11.30
CA LEU A 168 -17.02 -3.33 -11.65
C LEU A 168 -18.52 -3.15 -11.55
N ALA A 169 -19.26 -3.55 -12.58
CA ALA A 169 -20.71 -3.60 -12.55
C ALA A 169 -21.18 -5.05 -12.45
N VAL A 170 -21.95 -5.37 -11.40
CA VAL A 170 -22.40 -6.74 -11.10
C VAL A 170 -23.92 -6.74 -10.92
N LYS A 171 -24.62 -7.70 -11.52
CA LYS A 171 -26.05 -7.92 -11.25
C LYS A 171 -26.25 -8.21 -9.76
N LEU A 172 -27.20 -7.54 -9.13
CA LEU A 172 -27.45 -7.64 -7.69
C LEU A 172 -27.73 -9.09 -7.26
N THR A 173 -28.36 -9.89 -8.12
CA THR A 173 -28.65 -11.31 -7.89
C THR A 173 -27.40 -12.18 -7.71
N ALA A 174 -26.27 -11.75 -8.26
CA ALA A 174 -24.98 -12.43 -8.12
C ALA A 174 -24.16 -11.92 -6.92
N VAL A 175 -24.60 -10.86 -6.23
CA VAL A 175 -23.83 -10.24 -5.15
C VAL A 175 -24.17 -10.88 -3.81
N SER A 176 -23.35 -11.84 -3.40
CA SER A 176 -23.29 -12.34 -2.02
C SER A 176 -22.34 -11.50 -1.16
N GLU A 177 -22.30 -11.74 0.15
CA GLU A 177 -21.32 -11.09 1.03
C GLU A 177 -19.87 -11.40 0.60
N ASP A 178 -19.58 -12.61 0.12
CA ASP A 178 -18.24 -12.97 -0.36
C ASP A 178 -17.85 -12.15 -1.60
N VAL A 179 -18.78 -12.00 -2.53
CA VAL A 179 -18.61 -11.16 -3.72
C VAL A 179 -18.36 -9.71 -3.30
N PHE A 180 -19.21 -9.18 -2.41
CA PHE A 180 -19.05 -7.81 -1.90
C PHE A 180 -17.68 -7.61 -1.25
N ARG A 181 -17.25 -8.54 -0.39
CA ARG A 181 -15.95 -8.50 0.28
C ARG A 181 -14.79 -8.47 -0.73
N ARG A 182 -14.83 -9.32 -1.76
CA ARG A 182 -13.80 -9.38 -2.81
C ARG A 182 -13.77 -8.10 -3.64
N CYS A 183 -14.93 -7.54 -3.97
CA CYS A 183 -15.00 -6.26 -4.65
C CYS A 183 -14.41 -5.14 -3.77
N ALA A 184 -14.74 -5.09 -2.48
CA ALA A 184 -14.16 -4.11 -1.56
C ALA A 184 -12.64 -4.26 -1.43
N GLU A 185 -12.14 -5.50 -1.33
CA GLU A 185 -10.71 -5.81 -1.32
C GLU A 185 -10.03 -5.29 -2.61
N TYR A 186 -10.58 -5.63 -3.78
CA TYR A 186 -10.08 -5.16 -5.07
C TYR A 186 -10.02 -3.64 -5.15
N LEU A 187 -11.09 -2.94 -4.75
CA LEU A 187 -11.12 -1.47 -4.76
C LEU A 187 -10.06 -0.88 -3.82
N SER A 188 -9.85 -1.49 -2.64
CA SER A 188 -8.80 -1.04 -1.72
C SER A 188 -7.39 -1.22 -2.30
N LEU A 189 -7.17 -2.30 -3.05
CA LEU A 189 -5.91 -2.60 -3.71
C LEU A 189 -5.64 -1.67 -4.87
N ILE A 190 -6.64 -1.18 -5.60
CA ILE A 190 -6.38 -0.23 -6.71
C ILE A 190 -6.33 1.23 -6.24
N ALA A 191 -6.97 1.57 -5.11
CA ALA A 191 -7.02 2.93 -4.57
C ALA A 191 -5.69 3.42 -3.99
N ARG A 192 -4.86 2.54 -3.43
CA ARG A 192 -3.59 2.90 -2.79
C ARG A 192 -2.51 3.25 -3.81
N ARG A 193 -2.60 4.33 -4.60
CA ARG A 193 -1.45 4.71 -5.45
C ARG A 193 -0.24 5.08 -4.60
#